data_AF-A0A952W8A1-F1
#
_entry.id   AF-A0A952W8A1-F1
#
_cell.length_a   1.000
_cell.length_b   1.000
_cell.length_c   1.000
_cell.angle_alpha   90.00
_cell.angle_beta   90.00
_cell.angle_gamma   90.00
#
_symmetry.space_group_name_H-M   'P 1'
#
loop_
_entity.id
_entity.type
_entity.pdbx_description
1 polymer ?
#
loop_
_entity_poly.entity_id
_entity_poly.type
_entity_poly.pdbx_seq_one_letter_code
_entity_poly.pdbx_strand_id
1 'polypeptide(L)'
;MHHRRSAAMLAAGLGIIVAATFAIARNDRTPPPQEAAPAADDLGRFLVESLRGSPGCLEVKTCTWNDRRLTIVAWFEDKPAALRWYYHPVHKRLMAGADMTDRPPMQAVPDDVGPIMVMATITPGDHDNRLPGFPMPISQISIELYKPLDAGASVNGRITPQKIDLPHHRAIDGLGGQP
;
A
#
# COMPACT_ATOMS: atom_id res chain seq x y z
N MET A 1 -40.49 58.66 44.35
CA MET A 1 -41.87 59.17 44.24
C MET A 1 -41.89 60.22 43.14
N HIS A 2 -42.89 60.15 42.25
CA HIS A 2 -43.16 61.01 41.08
C HIS A 2 -42.20 60.90 39.88
N HIS A 3 -42.56 60.20 38.79
CA HIS A 3 -43.60 60.47 37.77
C HIS A 3 -43.17 61.47 36.68
N ARG A 4 -43.13 60.98 35.43
CA ARG A 4 -43.91 61.42 34.24
C ARG A 4 -43.15 60.96 32.97
N ARG A 5 -43.60 59.93 32.26
CA ARG A 5 -44.65 59.90 31.22
C ARG A 5 -44.38 60.84 30.02
N SER A 6 -44.10 60.17 28.90
CA SER A 6 -44.60 60.41 27.53
C SER A 6 -44.09 61.63 26.76
N ALA A 7 -43.49 61.37 25.59
CA ALA A 7 -44.09 61.68 24.29
C ALA A 7 -43.21 61.14 23.15
N ALA A 8 -43.86 60.51 22.18
CA ALA A 8 -43.28 60.10 20.91
C ALA A 8 -43.01 61.33 20.02
N MET A 9 -41.97 61.25 19.18
CA MET A 9 -41.94 61.97 17.91
C MET A 9 -41.17 61.13 16.89
N LEU A 10 -41.89 60.69 15.86
CA LEU A 10 -41.31 60.30 14.58
C LEU A 10 -40.54 61.49 14.02
N ALA A 11 -39.30 61.25 13.60
CA ALA A 11 -38.64 62.06 12.59
C ALA A 11 -37.91 61.13 11.64
N ALA A 12 -38.41 61.05 10.41
CA ALA A 12 -37.73 60.46 9.28
C ALA A 12 -36.48 61.28 8.98
N GLY A 13 -35.31 60.63 8.99
CA GLY A 13 -34.02 61.24 8.70
C GLY A 13 -33.18 60.29 7.87
N LEU A 14 -33.15 60.55 6.57
CA LEU A 14 -32.27 59.92 5.59
C LEU A 14 -30.81 60.27 5.94
N GLY A 15 -30.02 59.28 6.33
CA GLY A 15 -28.63 59.47 6.77
C GLY A 15 -27.71 58.39 6.22
N ILE A 16 -26.96 58.78 5.19
CA ILE A 16 -25.86 58.11 4.48
C ILE A 16 -25.14 57.01 5.29
N ILE A 17 -25.20 55.77 4.81
CA ILE A 17 -24.32 54.68 5.26
C ILE A 17 -22.99 54.83 4.53
N VAL A 18 -21.94 55.26 5.24
CA VAL A 18 -20.55 55.14 4.79
C VAL A 18 -20.16 53.67 4.95
N ALA A 19 -20.19 52.92 3.86
CA ALA A 19 -19.65 51.56 3.81
C ALA A 19 -18.12 51.63 3.83
N ALA A 20 -17.51 51.40 4.99
CA ALA A 20 -16.08 51.14 5.09
C ALA A 20 -15.80 49.74 4.54
N THR A 21 -15.37 49.65 3.29
CA THR A 21 -14.89 48.42 2.65
C THR A 21 -13.53 48.04 3.24
N PHE A 22 -13.52 47.13 4.22
CA PHE A 22 -12.31 46.36 4.54
C PHE A 22 -12.04 45.40 3.39
N ALA A 23 -11.09 45.75 2.52
CA ALA A 23 -10.54 44.82 1.53
C ALA A 23 -9.71 43.76 2.26
N ILE A 24 -10.31 42.60 2.54
CA ILE A 24 -9.56 41.39 2.84
C ILE A 24 -8.83 41.02 1.54
N ALA A 25 -7.52 41.25 1.51
CA ALA A 25 -6.66 40.72 0.46
C ALA A 25 -6.81 39.19 0.45
N ARG A 26 -7.54 38.66 -0.53
CA ARG A 26 -7.53 37.24 -0.85
C ARG A 26 -6.09 36.90 -1.24
N ASN A 27 -5.44 36.14 -0.38
CA ASN A 27 -4.16 35.54 -0.69
C ASN A 27 -4.45 34.44 -1.72
N ASP A 28 -4.39 34.78 -3.02
CA ASP A 28 -4.50 33.85 -4.16
C ASP A 28 -3.25 32.96 -4.24
N ARG A 29 -2.91 32.31 -3.13
CA ARG A 29 -2.02 31.15 -3.15
C ARG A 29 -2.90 29.97 -3.53
N THR A 30 -3.03 29.72 -4.82
CA THR A 30 -3.39 28.39 -5.33
C THR A 30 -2.49 27.40 -4.58
N PRO A 31 -3.05 26.42 -3.84
CA PRO A 31 -2.23 25.32 -3.34
C PRO A 31 -1.45 24.77 -4.54
N PRO A 32 -0.15 24.47 -4.39
CA PRO A 32 0.55 23.76 -5.46
C PRO A 32 -0.31 22.55 -5.82
N PRO A 33 -0.44 22.19 -7.11
CA PRO A 33 -1.18 21.00 -7.51
C PRO A 33 -0.72 19.87 -6.61
N GLN A 34 -1.62 19.40 -5.74
CA GLN A 34 -1.36 18.22 -4.96
C GLN A 34 -1.37 17.11 -6.00
N GLU A 35 -0.17 16.75 -6.46
CA GLU A 35 0.04 15.62 -7.36
C GLU A 35 -0.78 14.47 -6.78
N ALA A 36 -1.84 14.11 -7.50
CA ALA A 36 -2.78 13.13 -7.02
C ALA A 36 -1.97 11.88 -6.67
N ALA A 37 -2.10 11.41 -5.42
CA ALA A 37 -1.50 10.14 -5.04
C ALA A 37 -1.92 9.11 -6.11
N PRO A 38 -0.98 8.32 -6.65
CA PRO A 38 -1.29 7.36 -7.69
C PRO A 38 -2.50 6.52 -7.28
N ALA A 39 -3.40 6.24 -8.22
CA ALA A 39 -4.51 5.34 -7.94
C ALA A 39 -3.94 4.03 -7.35
N ALA A 40 -4.66 3.40 -6.42
CA ALA A 40 -4.20 2.17 -5.77
C ALA A 40 -3.78 1.09 -6.80
N ASP A 41 -4.41 1.09 -7.97
CA ASP A 41 -4.11 0.22 -9.11
C ASP A 41 -2.76 0.55 -9.78
N ASP A 42 -2.41 1.83 -9.93
CA ASP A 42 -1.13 2.27 -10.52
C ASP A 42 0.05 1.92 -9.62
N LEU A 43 -0.13 2.09 -8.31
CA LEU A 43 0.90 1.74 -7.34
C LEU A 43 1.07 0.22 -7.20
N GLY A 44 -0.02 -0.54 -7.19
CA GLY A 44 0.03 -2.01 -7.19
C GLY A 44 0.80 -2.55 -8.39
N ARG A 45 0.56 -2.00 -9.58
CA ARG A 45 1.32 -2.31 -10.79
C ARG A 45 2.80 -1.96 -10.67
N PHE A 46 3.11 -0.76 -10.21
CA PHE A 46 4.49 -0.32 -10.00
C PHE A 46 5.27 -1.24 -9.06
N LEU A 47 4.65 -1.67 -7.95
CA LEU A 47 5.27 -2.61 -7.01
C LEU A 47 5.55 -3.97 -7.64
N VAL A 48 4.61 -4.50 -8.42
CA VAL A 48 4.78 -5.75 -9.17
C VAL A 48 5.89 -5.63 -10.20
N GLU A 49 5.94 -4.53 -10.97
CA GLU A 49 6.96 -4.29 -11.99
C GLU A 49 8.35 -4.12 -11.35
N SER A 50 8.46 -3.40 -10.23
CA SER A 50 9.71 -3.26 -9.47
C SER A 50 10.21 -4.61 -8.93
N LEU A 51 9.31 -5.49 -8.48
CA LEU A 51 9.66 -6.83 -8.04
C LEU A 51 10.16 -7.68 -9.21
N ARG A 52 9.44 -7.71 -10.34
CA ARG A 52 9.85 -8.45 -11.54
C ARG A 52 11.22 -8.01 -12.07
N GLY A 53 11.54 -6.72 -11.97
CA GLY A 53 12.84 -6.17 -12.36
C GLY A 53 13.97 -6.40 -11.35
N SER A 54 13.69 -6.94 -10.16
CA SER A 54 14.72 -7.17 -9.14
C SER A 54 15.62 -8.36 -9.52
N PRO A 55 16.96 -8.21 -9.55
CA PRO A 55 17.86 -9.30 -9.90
C PRO A 55 17.70 -10.53 -8.99
N GLY A 56 17.45 -11.70 -9.60
CA GLY A 56 17.17 -12.95 -8.89
C GLY A 56 15.70 -13.16 -8.51
N CYS A 57 14.80 -12.22 -8.87
CA CYS A 57 13.36 -12.45 -8.80
C CYS A 57 12.96 -13.45 -9.90
N LEU A 58 12.39 -14.57 -9.48
CA LEU A 58 12.03 -15.68 -10.32
C LEU A 58 10.66 -15.51 -10.98
N GLU A 59 9.67 -15.05 -10.22
CA GLU A 59 8.29 -14.88 -10.66
C GLU A 59 7.56 -13.97 -9.68
N VAL A 60 6.57 -13.23 -10.17
CA VAL A 60 5.66 -12.43 -9.33
C VAL A 60 4.22 -12.77 -9.71
N LYS A 61 3.37 -13.02 -8.72
CA LYS A 61 1.92 -13.18 -8.86
C LYS A 61 1.20 -12.22 -7.94
N THR A 62 -0.04 -11.91 -8.27
CA THR A 62 -0.94 -11.21 -7.38
C THR A 62 -2.21 -12.02 -7.18
N CYS A 63 -2.78 -11.92 -6.00
CA CYS A 63 -4.13 -12.40 -5.73
C CYS A 63 -4.84 -11.41 -4.81
N THR A 64 -6.17 -11.41 -4.90
CA THR A 64 -7.03 -10.64 -4.01
C THR A 64 -7.81 -11.63 -3.16
N TRP A 65 -7.76 -11.45 -1.85
CA TRP A 65 -8.54 -12.24 -0.91
C TRP A 65 -10.01 -11.84 -0.98
N ASN A 66 -10.90 -12.73 -0.53
CA ASN A 66 -12.33 -12.47 -0.46
C ASN A 66 -12.69 -11.23 0.40
N ASP A 67 -11.81 -10.85 1.34
CA ASP A 67 -11.93 -9.65 2.18
C ASP A 67 -11.24 -8.41 1.61
N ARG A 68 -10.91 -8.43 0.31
CA ARG A 68 -10.30 -7.33 -0.46
C ARG A 68 -8.84 -7.02 -0.11
N ARG A 69 -8.17 -7.84 0.69
CA ARG A 69 -6.72 -7.71 0.84
C ARG A 69 -6.04 -8.04 -0.48
N LEU A 70 -5.05 -7.25 -0.85
CA LEU A 70 -4.18 -7.53 -1.98
C LEU A 70 -2.98 -8.34 -1.49
N THR A 71 -2.57 -9.37 -2.20
CA THR A 71 -1.31 -10.07 -1.90
C THR A 71 -0.44 -10.17 -3.12
N ILE A 72 0.81 -9.77 -2.94
CA ILE A 72 1.88 -9.93 -3.93
C ILE A 72 2.74 -11.09 -3.48
N VAL A 73 2.89 -12.09 -4.34
CA VAL A 73 3.74 -13.25 -4.12
C VAL A 73 4.93 -13.14 -5.06
N ALA A 74 6.13 -12.98 -4.50
CA ALA A 74 7.36 -12.91 -5.26
C ALA A 74 8.29 -14.06 -4.88
N TRP A 75 8.79 -14.75 -5.89
CA TRP A 75 9.79 -15.80 -5.72
C TRP A 75 11.18 -15.24 -5.98
N PHE A 76 12.13 -15.56 -5.13
CA PHE A 76 13.55 -15.23 -5.30
C PHE A 76 14.37 -16.52 -5.36
N GLU A 77 15.48 -16.50 -6.11
CA GLU A 77 16.35 -17.66 -6.29
C GLU A 77 17.05 -18.10 -5.00
N ASP A 78 17.33 -17.15 -4.12
CA ASP A 78 18.03 -17.35 -2.86
C ASP A 78 17.82 -16.17 -1.87
N LYS A 79 18.40 -16.29 -0.67
CA LYS A 79 18.40 -15.23 0.35
C LYS A 79 19.09 -13.94 -0.15
N PRO A 80 20.27 -13.96 -0.80
CA PRO A 80 20.86 -12.77 -1.41
C PRO A 80 19.93 -11.99 -2.34
N ALA A 81 19.16 -12.68 -3.19
CA ALA A 81 18.20 -12.06 -4.10
C ALA A 81 17.06 -11.36 -3.35
N ALA A 82 16.51 -12.01 -2.32
CA ALA A 82 15.51 -11.39 -1.46
C ALA A 82 16.07 -10.18 -0.70
N LEU A 83 17.33 -10.23 -0.23
CA LEU A 83 18.00 -9.10 0.41
C LEU A 83 18.26 -7.93 -0.56
N ARG A 84 18.63 -8.21 -1.82
CA ARG A 84 18.76 -7.17 -2.86
C ARG A 84 17.45 -6.41 -3.04
N TRP A 85 16.32 -7.11 -3.08
CA TRP A 85 15.00 -6.49 -3.10
C TRP A 85 14.70 -5.71 -1.82
N TYR A 86 14.94 -6.31 -0.65
CA TYR A 86 14.69 -5.65 0.64
C TYR A 86 15.43 -4.31 0.77
N TYR A 87 16.69 -4.27 0.31
CA TYR A 87 17.47 -3.04 0.35
C TYR A 87 17.26 -2.11 -0.86
N HIS A 88 16.43 -2.52 -1.83
CA HIS A 88 16.15 -1.72 -3.02
C HIS A 88 15.49 -0.39 -2.63
N PRO A 89 15.83 0.75 -3.27
CA PRO A 89 15.27 2.05 -2.94
C PRO A 89 13.74 2.10 -2.97
N VAL A 90 13.11 1.36 -3.89
CA VAL A 90 11.64 1.25 -3.97
C VAL A 90 11.05 0.61 -2.72
N HIS A 91 11.64 -0.49 -2.23
CA HIS A 91 11.18 -1.14 -1.01
C HIS A 91 11.38 -0.25 0.21
N LYS A 92 12.56 0.36 0.36
CA LYS A 92 12.86 1.30 1.46
C LYS A 92 11.91 2.49 1.48
N ARG A 93 11.55 3.03 0.31
CA ARG A 93 10.58 4.13 0.20
C ARG A 93 9.19 3.70 0.65
N LEU A 94 8.76 2.50 0.27
CA LEU A 94 7.46 1.95 0.72
C LEU A 94 7.44 1.76 2.24
N MET A 95 8.54 1.26 2.80
CA MET A 95 8.69 0.97 4.23
C MET A 95 9.17 2.16 5.06
N ALA A 96 9.24 3.38 4.50
CA ALA A 96 9.78 4.54 5.20
C ALA A 96 8.99 4.94 6.45
N GLY A 97 7.70 4.59 6.51
CA GLY A 97 6.84 4.78 7.68
C GLY A 97 6.94 3.68 8.74
N ALA A 98 7.71 2.61 8.50
CA ALA A 98 7.91 1.52 9.43
C ALA A 98 9.26 1.66 10.15
N ASP A 99 9.28 1.41 11.46
CA ASP A 99 10.53 1.24 12.18
C ASP A 99 11.11 -0.15 11.86
N MET A 100 12.23 -0.15 11.14
CA MET A 100 12.92 -1.36 10.69
C MET A 100 14.30 -1.51 11.35
N THR A 101 14.59 -0.76 12.41
CA THR A 101 15.97 -0.53 12.86
C THR A 101 16.51 -1.56 13.86
N ASP A 102 15.63 -2.35 14.49
CA ASP A 102 16.04 -3.19 15.62
C ASP A 102 16.87 -4.42 15.25
N ARG A 103 16.74 -4.96 14.02
CA ARG A 103 17.43 -6.19 13.59
C ARG A 103 17.69 -6.24 12.09
N PRO A 104 18.84 -6.77 11.65
CA PRO A 104 19.06 -7.06 10.24
C PRO A 104 17.96 -7.97 9.65
N PRO A 105 17.46 -7.67 8.43
CA PRO A 105 16.47 -8.51 7.76
C PRO A 105 17.00 -9.93 7.52
N MET A 106 16.10 -10.91 7.63
CA MET A 106 16.40 -12.32 7.30
C MET A 106 17.58 -12.92 8.08
N GLN A 107 17.96 -12.34 9.24
CA GLN A 107 19.09 -12.82 10.05
C GLN A 107 18.94 -14.29 10.49
N ALA A 108 17.71 -14.77 10.64
CA ALA A 108 17.38 -16.13 11.05
C ALA A 108 17.20 -17.10 9.88
N VAL A 109 17.30 -16.61 8.63
CA VAL A 109 17.15 -17.44 7.43
C VAL A 109 18.54 -17.98 7.04
N PRO A 110 18.71 -19.31 6.87
CA PRO A 110 19.97 -19.89 6.38
C PRO A 110 20.35 -19.36 4.99
N ASP A 111 21.64 -19.29 4.69
CA ASP A 111 22.11 -18.79 3.38
C ASP A 111 21.86 -19.79 2.25
N ASP A 112 21.84 -21.09 2.56
CA ASP A 112 21.64 -22.22 1.65
C ASP A 112 20.17 -22.70 1.60
N VAL A 113 19.23 -21.88 2.07
CA VAL A 113 17.81 -22.25 2.13
C VAL A 113 17.20 -22.57 0.75
N GLY A 114 17.82 -22.08 -0.32
CA GLY A 114 17.34 -22.19 -1.70
C GLY A 114 16.29 -21.10 -2.03
N PRO A 115 15.38 -21.36 -2.99
CA PRO A 115 14.39 -20.39 -3.38
C PRO A 115 13.46 -19.97 -2.24
N ILE A 116 13.19 -18.67 -2.15
CA ILE A 116 12.34 -18.07 -1.12
C ILE A 116 11.12 -17.44 -1.77
N MET A 117 9.93 -17.78 -1.28
CA MET A 117 8.71 -17.04 -1.58
C MET A 117 8.51 -15.96 -0.52
N VAL A 118 8.44 -14.72 -0.96
CA VAL A 118 8.02 -13.58 -0.14
C VAL A 118 6.55 -13.30 -0.46
N MET A 119 5.71 -13.28 0.57
CA MET A 119 4.30 -12.92 0.47
C MET A 119 4.07 -11.60 1.19
N ALA A 120 3.72 -10.55 0.42
CA ALA A 120 3.35 -9.24 0.95
C ALA A 120 1.84 -9.05 0.84
N THR A 121 1.14 -9.08 1.98
CA THR A 121 -0.30 -8.89 2.06
C THR A 121 -0.61 -7.48 2.57
N ILE A 122 -1.38 -6.73 1.78
CA ILE A 122 -1.73 -5.34 2.02
C ILE A 122 -3.24 -5.26 2.27
N THR A 123 -3.62 -4.70 3.42
CA THR A 123 -5.01 -4.39 3.74
C THR A 123 -5.25 -2.91 3.45
N PRO A 124 -6.21 -2.57 2.57
CA PRO A 124 -6.62 -1.19 2.36
C PRO A 124 -7.05 -0.54 3.67
N GLY A 125 -6.65 0.71 3.87
CA GLY A 125 -7.10 1.55 4.96
C GLY A 125 -8.12 2.57 4.46
N ASP A 126 -8.90 3.10 5.39
CA ASP A 126 -9.73 4.28 5.22
C ASP A 126 -9.11 5.47 5.94
N HIS A 127 -9.88 6.55 6.09
CA HIS A 127 -9.42 7.76 6.76
C HIS A 127 -9.03 7.51 8.23
N ASP A 128 -9.70 6.58 8.92
CA ASP A 128 -9.67 6.44 10.37
C ASP A 128 -8.64 5.39 10.83
N ASN A 129 -8.24 4.46 9.95
CA ASN A 129 -7.32 3.36 10.29
C ASN A 129 -6.05 3.27 9.43
N ARG A 130 -5.75 4.28 8.60
CA ARG A 130 -4.52 4.28 7.79
C ARG A 130 -3.24 4.39 8.65
N LEU A 131 -2.22 3.62 8.26
CA LEU A 131 -0.88 3.70 8.84
C LEU A 131 -0.19 4.99 8.40
N PRO A 132 0.39 5.77 9.33
CA PRO A 132 1.14 6.98 8.99
C PRO A 132 2.45 6.63 8.25
N GLY A 133 2.88 7.52 7.35
CA GLY A 133 4.17 7.42 6.67
C GLY A 133 4.22 6.49 5.45
N PHE A 134 3.14 5.76 5.14
CA PHE A 134 3.03 5.00 3.90
C PHE A 134 2.53 5.86 2.73
N PRO A 135 2.98 5.61 1.50
CA PRO A 135 2.57 6.38 0.31
C PRO A 135 1.11 6.12 -0.14
N MET A 136 0.41 5.21 0.54
CA MET A 136 -0.91 4.70 0.17
C MET A 136 -1.76 4.44 1.43
N PRO A 137 -3.09 4.60 1.36
CA PRO A 137 -3.98 4.38 2.51
C PRO A 137 -4.10 2.89 2.79
N ILE A 138 -3.23 2.37 3.66
CA ILE A 138 -3.24 0.99 4.12
C ILE A 138 -3.42 0.96 5.62
N SER A 139 -4.20 0.00 6.11
CA SER A 139 -4.37 -0.24 7.55
C SER A 139 -3.43 -1.32 8.07
N GLN A 140 -2.87 -2.13 7.15
CA GLN A 140 -1.97 -3.21 7.48
C GLN A 140 -1.08 -3.56 6.29
N ILE A 141 0.15 -3.96 6.59
CA ILE A 141 1.02 -4.73 5.69
C ILE A 141 1.59 -5.91 6.48
N SER A 142 1.52 -7.13 5.93
CA SER A 142 2.26 -8.30 6.42
C SER A 142 3.26 -8.73 5.35
N ILE A 143 4.49 -9.03 5.74
CA ILE A 143 5.54 -9.55 4.85
C ILE A 143 6.09 -10.81 5.49
N GLU A 144 5.87 -11.94 4.84
CA GLU A 144 6.21 -13.27 5.34
C GLU A 144 7.03 -14.03 4.31
N LEU A 145 7.93 -14.90 4.80
CA LEU A 145 8.85 -15.66 3.97
C LEU A 145 8.55 -17.15 4.11
N TYR A 146 8.51 -17.84 2.97
CA TYR A 146 8.18 -19.24 2.87
C TYR A 146 9.20 -19.96 1.98
N LYS A 147 9.52 -21.20 2.35
CA LYS A 147 10.24 -22.14 1.49
C LYS A 147 9.24 -23.22 1.05
N PRO A 148 9.23 -23.62 -0.24
CA PRO A 148 8.45 -24.78 -0.64
C PRO A 148 9.05 -26.03 0.00
N LEU A 149 8.19 -26.92 0.49
CA LEU A 149 8.63 -28.24 0.93
C LEU A 149 8.90 -29.13 -0.29
N ASP A 150 9.78 -30.11 -0.10
CA ASP A 150 10.14 -31.13 -1.11
C ASP A 150 9.08 -32.24 -1.17
N ALA A 151 7.82 -31.84 -1.34
CA ALA A 151 6.66 -32.71 -1.51
C ALA A 151 5.46 -31.88 -2.00
N GLY A 152 4.41 -32.58 -2.41
CA GLY A 152 3.13 -31.95 -2.74
C GLY A 152 2.50 -32.55 -3.98
N ALA A 153 1.40 -31.96 -4.40
CA ALA A 153 0.75 -32.31 -5.66
C ALA A 153 0.19 -31.06 -6.33
N SER A 154 0.05 -31.14 -7.66
CA SER A 154 -0.56 -30.07 -8.44
C SER A 154 -1.37 -30.64 -9.59
N VAL A 155 -2.49 -30.01 -9.93
CA VAL A 155 -3.27 -30.33 -11.13
C VAL A 155 -3.21 -29.13 -12.07
N ASN A 156 -2.76 -29.33 -13.31
CA ASN A 156 -2.66 -28.28 -14.34
C ASN A 156 -1.79 -27.07 -13.93
N GLY A 157 -0.70 -27.32 -13.20
CA GLY A 157 0.26 -26.30 -12.78
C GLY A 157 0.22 -25.98 -11.29
N ARG A 158 1.18 -25.16 -10.84
CA ARG A 158 1.47 -24.94 -9.42
C ARG A 158 1.75 -23.47 -9.10
N ILE A 159 1.72 -23.14 -7.81
CA ILE A 159 2.04 -21.80 -7.30
C ILE A 159 3.53 -21.52 -7.44
N THR A 160 4.38 -22.47 -7.02
CA THR A 160 5.83 -22.40 -7.17
C THR A 160 6.25 -22.37 -8.64
N PRO A 161 7.16 -21.47 -9.07
CA PRO A 161 7.65 -21.39 -10.44
C PRO A 161 8.06 -22.74 -11.02
N GLN A 162 7.77 -22.98 -12.30
CA GLN A 162 8.10 -24.26 -12.97
C GLN A 162 9.60 -24.53 -13.04
N LYS A 163 10.43 -23.48 -13.02
CA LYS A 163 11.90 -23.57 -13.03
C LYS A 163 12.53 -23.99 -11.68
N ILE A 164 11.76 -24.01 -10.59
CA ILE A 164 12.23 -24.50 -9.30
C ILE A 164 12.01 -26.00 -9.25
N ASP A 165 13.06 -26.78 -9.04
CA ASP A 165 12.89 -28.20 -8.79
C ASP A 165 12.23 -28.42 -7.43
N LEU A 166 11.22 -29.29 -7.39
CA LEU A 166 10.55 -29.72 -6.16
C LEU A 166 10.64 -31.23 -6.11
N PRO A 167 11.69 -31.77 -5.46
CA PRO A 167 11.85 -33.20 -5.31
C PRO A 167 10.57 -33.79 -4.72
N HIS A 168 10.18 -34.97 -5.19
CA HIS A 168 8.99 -35.69 -4.72
C HIS A 168 7.63 -35.01 -4.97
N HIS A 169 7.56 -33.88 -5.69
CA HIS A 169 6.30 -33.27 -6.08
C HIS A 169 5.58 -34.07 -7.17
N ARG A 170 4.27 -34.29 -6.99
CA ARG A 170 3.43 -35.02 -7.94
C ARG A 170 2.64 -34.06 -8.84
N ALA A 171 3.10 -33.89 -10.07
CA ALA A 171 2.31 -33.20 -11.10
C ALA A 171 1.24 -34.15 -11.71
N ILE A 172 0.04 -33.63 -11.89
CA ILE A 172 -1.09 -34.29 -12.55
C ILE A 172 -1.52 -33.38 -13.70
N ASP A 173 -1.35 -33.85 -14.93
CA ASP A 173 -1.74 -33.12 -16.12
C ASP A 173 -3.08 -33.67 -16.63
N GLY A 174 -4.10 -32.81 -16.62
CA GLY A 174 -5.48 -33.20 -16.91
C GLY A 174 -6.17 -33.91 -15.74
N LEU A 175 -7.46 -33.64 -15.56
CA LEU A 175 -8.32 -34.54 -14.80
C LEU A 175 -8.75 -35.61 -15.81
N GLY A 176 -8.34 -36.86 -15.59
CA GLY A 176 -8.71 -37.99 -16.44
C GLY A 176 -10.22 -38.25 -16.41
N GLY A 177 -10.99 -37.41 -17.08
CA GLY A 177 -12.37 -37.67 -17.44
C GLY A 177 -12.37 -38.58 -18.65
N GLN A 178 -12.61 -39.87 -18.42
CA GLN A 178 -13.38 -40.62 -19.41
C GLN A 178 -14.78 -39.98 -19.44
N PRO A 179 -15.35 -39.67 -20.62
CA PRO A 179 -16.72 -39.17 -20.74
C PRO A 179 -17.75 -40.15 -20.17
#